data_AF-A0A3P6RD57-F1
#
_entry.id   AF-A0A3P6RD57-F1
#
_cell.length_a   1.000
_cell.length_b   1.000
_cell.length_c   1.000
_cell.angle_alpha   90.00
_cell.angle_beta   90.00
_cell.angle_gamma   90.00
#
_symmetry.space_group_name_H-M   'P 1'
#
loop_
_entity.id
_entity.type
_entity.pdbx_description
1 polymer ?
#
loop_
_entity_poly.entity_id
_entity_poly.type
_entity_poly.pdbx_seq_one_letter_code
_entity_poly.pdbx_strand_id
1 'polypeptide(L)'
;MLTFDVILWKHLARNRKEKNPIVWFMRRLLKCRNNTKTETVDVNGTLHSVYVILLDSTAHTQGIRNLPQTMHFFENSMQAVTFPHINKVGLNSRPNGVALWFGKRLEAVNRKLFGLPDIPPDWTHEHYCKTFLDNETSLFKEYSDRGYKTLLAEDWMKGTLNWPNCWGFNKQPTDHYMR
;
A
#
# COMPACT_ATOMS: atom_id res chain seq x y z
N MET A 1 14.26 -15.54 -2.48
CA MET A 1 14.65 -14.14 -2.70
C MET A 1 13.39 -13.43 -3.15
N LEU A 2 12.68 -12.80 -2.20
CA LEU A 2 11.32 -12.28 -2.42
C LEU A 2 11.37 -10.75 -2.58
N THR A 3 10.96 -10.21 -3.74
CA THR A 3 11.09 -8.78 -4.11
C THR A 3 9.77 -8.17 -4.60
N PHE A 4 9.22 -7.19 -3.89
CA PHE A 4 7.92 -6.61 -4.22
C PHE A 4 8.10 -5.37 -5.10
N ASP A 5 7.66 -5.41 -6.35
CA ASP A 5 7.35 -4.21 -7.14
C ASP A 5 6.22 -4.54 -8.12
N VAL A 6 5.01 -4.08 -7.81
CA VAL A 6 4.05 -3.40 -8.69
C VAL A 6 2.86 -3.08 -7.78
N ILE A 7 2.54 -1.79 -7.60
CA ILE A 7 1.26 -1.35 -7.06
C ILE A 7 0.55 -0.68 -8.23
N LEU A 8 -0.41 -1.37 -8.83
CA LEU A 8 -1.25 -0.77 -9.86
C LEU A 8 -2.50 -0.19 -9.19
N TRP A 9 -2.61 1.14 -9.17
CA TRP A 9 -3.83 1.83 -8.76
C TRP A 9 -4.58 2.31 -10.01
N LYS A 10 -5.78 1.78 -10.27
CA LYS A 10 -6.70 2.36 -11.25
C LYS A 10 -7.82 3.14 -10.56
N HIS A 11 -7.95 4.40 -10.94
CA HIS A 11 -9.14 5.20 -10.72
C HIS A 11 -10.13 4.90 -11.86
N LEU A 12 -11.19 4.13 -11.59
CA LEU A 12 -12.27 3.96 -12.55
C LEU A 12 -13.22 5.17 -12.48
N ALA A 13 -12.78 6.31 -13.00
CA ALA A 13 -13.65 7.46 -13.25
C ALA A 13 -14.28 7.33 -14.64
N ARG A 14 -15.44 6.68 -14.73
CA ARG A 14 -16.29 6.78 -15.92
C ARG A 14 -17.26 7.94 -15.71
N ASN A 15 -16.82 9.17 -15.97
CA ASN A 15 -17.71 10.24 -16.43
C ASN A 15 -16.94 11.29 -17.23
N ARG A 16 -17.30 11.38 -18.52
CA ARG A 16 -16.84 12.38 -19.49
C ARG A 16 -17.26 13.78 -19.02
N LYS A 17 -16.29 14.65 -18.76
CA LYS A 17 -16.21 16.09 -19.13
C LYS A 17 -15.33 16.84 -18.12
N GLU A 18 -14.02 16.76 -18.26
CA GLU A 18 -13.16 17.85 -17.80
C GLU A 18 -11.82 17.85 -18.55
N LYS A 19 -11.57 18.94 -19.28
CA LYS A 19 -10.35 19.20 -20.04
C LYS A 19 -9.35 19.91 -19.12
N ASN A 20 -8.54 19.17 -18.34
CA ASN A 20 -7.17 19.55 -17.90
C ASN A 20 -6.65 18.58 -16.82
N PRO A 21 -5.75 17.62 -17.14
CA PRO A 21 -5.45 16.52 -16.22
C PRO A 21 -4.28 16.74 -15.22
N ILE A 22 -3.70 17.93 -15.06
CA ILE A 22 -2.37 18.04 -14.39
C ILE A 22 -2.37 18.61 -12.96
N VAL A 23 -3.46 19.18 -12.42
CA VAL A 23 -3.35 20.00 -11.18
C VAL A 23 -4.01 19.42 -9.92
N TRP A 24 -4.71 18.29 -9.96
CA TRP A 24 -5.52 17.87 -8.80
C TRP A 24 -4.87 16.89 -7.80
N PHE A 25 -3.72 16.28 -8.10
CA PHE A 25 -3.23 15.15 -7.29
C PHE A 25 -2.29 15.51 -6.13
N MET A 26 -1.74 16.73 -6.07
CA MET A 26 -0.78 17.10 -5.00
C MET A 26 -1.34 17.99 -3.88
N ARG A 27 -2.59 18.47 -3.95
CA ARG A 27 -3.10 19.43 -2.97
C ARG A 27 -3.64 18.82 -1.67
N ARG A 28 -3.72 17.50 -1.56
CA ARG A 28 -4.30 16.81 -0.37
C ARG A 28 -3.30 16.04 0.50
N LEU A 29 -2.00 16.04 0.18
CA LEU A 29 -1.01 15.24 0.93
C LEU A 29 -0.15 15.99 1.95
N LEU A 30 -0.33 17.30 2.17
CA LEU A 30 0.31 17.99 3.29
C LEU A 30 -0.63 19.01 3.93
N LYS A 31 -1.57 18.50 4.72
CA LYS A 31 -2.12 19.29 5.84
C LYS A 31 -2.12 18.38 7.06
N CYS A 32 -1.00 18.33 7.77
CA CYS A 32 -0.98 17.90 9.17
C CYS A 32 -1.86 18.87 9.94
N ARG A 33 -3.15 18.54 10.05
CA ARG A 33 -4.13 19.32 10.79
C ARG A 33 -4.41 18.54 12.06
N ASN A 34 -3.94 19.06 13.20
CA ASN A 34 -4.53 18.72 14.49
C ASN A 34 -6.01 19.09 14.43
N ASN A 35 -6.88 18.11 14.23
CA ASN A 35 -8.30 18.22 14.53
C ASN A 35 -8.94 16.83 14.57
N THR A 36 -9.47 16.51 15.74
CA THR A 36 -10.47 15.49 16.06
C THR A 36 -11.81 15.76 15.36
N LYS A 37 -11.79 15.83 14.03
CA LYS A 37 -13.02 15.83 13.23
C LYS A 37 -13.03 14.57 12.40
N THR A 38 -13.92 13.66 12.75
CA THR A 38 -14.39 12.58 11.88
C THR A 38 -14.66 13.19 10.50
N GLU A 39 -13.84 12.84 9.51
CA GLU A 39 -14.13 13.18 8.12
C GLU A 39 -15.45 12.50 7.76
N THR A 40 -16.55 13.26 7.78
CA THR A 40 -17.83 12.79 7.26
C THR A 40 -17.63 12.51 5.78
N VAL A 41 -17.73 11.23 5.39
CA VAL A 41 -17.77 10.81 3.98
C VAL A 41 -18.88 11.61 3.32
N ASP A 42 -18.55 12.33 2.25
CA ASP A 42 -19.53 13.08 1.48
C ASP A 42 -20.54 12.08 0.91
N VAL A 43 -21.73 12.06 1.49
CA VAL A 43 -22.80 11.09 1.20
C VAL A 43 -23.30 11.23 -0.25
N ASN A 44 -22.97 12.34 -0.92
CA ASN A 44 -23.28 12.59 -2.32
C ASN A 44 -22.15 12.22 -3.30
N GLY A 45 -20.97 11.84 -2.81
CA GLY A 45 -19.84 11.42 -3.65
C GLY A 45 -19.94 9.95 -4.05
N THR A 46 -19.67 9.63 -5.31
CA THR A 46 -19.56 8.23 -5.74
C THR A 46 -18.35 7.57 -5.08
N LEU A 47 -18.55 6.51 -4.31
CA LEU A 47 -17.46 5.68 -3.79
C LEU A 47 -16.86 4.87 -4.95
N HIS A 48 -15.53 4.78 -4.99
CA HIS A 48 -14.81 4.11 -6.08
C HIS A 48 -14.21 2.82 -5.57
N SER A 49 -14.45 1.70 -6.28
CA SER A 49 -13.78 0.44 -5.98
C SER A 49 -12.27 0.58 -6.18
N VAL A 50 -11.50 0.24 -5.15
CA VAL A 50 -10.04 0.26 -5.17
C VAL A 50 -9.54 -1.18 -5.23
N TYR A 51 -8.69 -1.45 -6.22
CA TYR A 51 -8.00 -2.73 -6.36
C TYR A 51 -6.51 -2.49 -6.24
N VAL A 52 -5.85 -3.26 -5.37
CA VAL A 52 -4.41 -3.25 -5.21
C VAL A 52 -3.92 -4.63 -5.61
N ILE A 53 -3.23 -4.70 -6.75
CA ILE A 53 -2.56 -5.92 -7.21
C ILE A 53 -1.10 -5.77 -6.83
N LEU A 54 -0.61 -6.73 -6.06
CA LEU A 54 0.78 -6.78 -5.59
C LEU A 54 1.45 -8.02 -6.18
N LEU A 55 2.62 -7.83 -6.78
CA LEU A 55 3.41 -8.92 -7.36
C LEU A 55 4.62 -9.20 -6.45
N ASP A 56 4.73 -10.44 -5.97
CA ASP A 56 5.94 -10.89 -5.28
C ASP A 56 6.97 -11.41 -6.29
N SER A 57 8.19 -10.96 -6.03
CA SER A 57 9.46 -11.19 -6.69
C SER A 57 9.71 -10.52 -8.02
N THR A 58 8.98 -9.45 -8.33
CA THR A 58 9.17 -8.65 -9.55
C THR A 58 9.82 -7.31 -9.24
N ALA A 59 10.88 -6.97 -9.98
CA ALA A 59 11.38 -5.59 -10.06
C ALA A 59 10.74 -4.84 -11.24
N HIS A 60 10.72 -3.51 -11.23
CA HIS A 60 10.16 -2.72 -12.33
C HIS A 60 10.73 -3.13 -13.71
N THR A 61 12.04 -3.29 -13.82
CA THR A 61 12.73 -3.70 -15.06
C THR A 61 12.43 -5.15 -15.47
N GLN A 62 12.06 -6.01 -14.53
CA GLN A 62 11.58 -7.37 -14.83
C GLN A 62 10.14 -7.31 -15.33
N GLY A 63 9.28 -6.49 -14.72
CA GLY A 63 7.91 -6.28 -15.16
C GLY A 63 7.85 -5.80 -16.62
N ILE A 64 8.65 -4.79 -16.99
CA ILE A 64 8.70 -4.28 -18.37
C ILE A 64 9.11 -5.39 -19.36
N ARG A 65 10.14 -6.19 -19.01
CA ARG A 65 10.69 -7.20 -19.93
C ARG A 65 9.83 -8.46 -20.03
N ASN A 66 9.27 -8.92 -18.91
CA ASN A 66 8.59 -10.21 -18.83
C ASN A 66 7.08 -10.10 -18.97
N LEU A 67 6.49 -8.92 -18.71
CA LEU A 67 5.04 -8.67 -18.82
C LEU A 67 4.71 -7.53 -19.79
N PRO A 68 5.30 -7.49 -21.01
CA PRO A 68 5.14 -6.34 -21.91
C PRO A 68 3.68 -6.14 -22.37
N GLN A 69 2.94 -7.24 -22.57
CA GLN A 69 1.53 -7.18 -22.95
C GLN A 69 0.67 -6.60 -21.82
N THR A 70 0.95 -7.00 -20.58
CA THR A 70 0.25 -6.50 -19.39
C THR A 70 0.50 -5.01 -19.19
N MET A 71 1.77 -4.58 -19.29
CA MET A 71 2.12 -3.16 -19.18
C MET A 71 1.48 -2.34 -20.30
N HIS A 72 1.52 -2.84 -21.55
CA HIS A 72 0.86 -2.20 -22.68
C HIS A 72 -0.65 -2.07 -22.47
N PHE A 73 -1.32 -3.11 -21.95
CA PHE A 73 -2.74 -3.06 -21.64
C PHE A 73 -3.05 -2.04 -20.54
N PHE A 74 -2.24 -2.00 -19.48
CA PHE A 74 -2.41 -1.03 -18.41
C PHE A 74 -2.29 0.41 -18.91
N GLU A 75 -1.23 0.73 -19.65
CA GLU A 75 -0.99 2.10 -20.12
C GLU A 75 -1.99 2.52 -21.19
N ASN A 76 -2.29 1.66 -22.18
CA ASN A 76 -3.09 2.06 -23.35
C ASN A 76 -4.58 1.81 -23.19
N SER A 77 -4.99 0.70 -22.55
CA SER A 77 -6.41 0.35 -22.39
C SER A 77 -6.98 0.85 -21.06
N MET A 78 -6.18 0.82 -20.00
CA MET A 78 -6.61 1.24 -18.67
C MET A 78 -6.19 2.67 -18.31
N GLN A 79 -5.40 3.33 -19.17
CA GLN A 79 -4.88 4.68 -18.93
C GLN A 79 -4.12 4.76 -17.59
N ALA A 80 -3.39 3.69 -17.26
CA ALA A 80 -2.60 3.62 -16.05
C ALA A 80 -1.42 4.61 -16.11
N VAL A 81 -1.05 5.13 -14.95
CA VAL A 81 0.12 5.99 -14.79
C VAL A 81 1.24 5.16 -14.17
N THR A 82 2.36 5.07 -14.88
CA THR A 82 3.56 4.35 -14.42
C THR A 82 4.45 5.28 -13.59
N PHE A 83 4.92 4.80 -12.44
CA PHE A 83 5.87 5.50 -11.57
C PHE A 83 7.27 4.87 -11.69
N PRO A 84 8.16 5.39 -12.55
CA PRO A 84 9.44 4.73 -12.84
C PRO A 84 10.46 4.77 -11.69
N HIS A 85 10.27 5.66 -10.72
CA HIS A 85 11.22 5.90 -9.62
C HIS A 85 10.63 5.56 -8.24
N ILE A 86 9.73 4.57 -8.19
CA ILE A 86 9.25 4.05 -6.92
C ILE A 86 10.31 3.12 -6.33
N ASN A 87 10.66 3.35 -5.07
CA ASN A 87 11.62 2.53 -4.35
C ASN A 87 10.88 1.68 -3.31
N LYS A 88 11.32 0.43 -3.17
CA LYS A 88 10.95 -0.40 -2.03
C LYS A 88 11.47 0.21 -0.73
N VAL A 89 10.75 -0.03 0.36
CA VAL A 89 11.07 0.50 1.69
C VAL A 89 12.14 -0.32 2.37
N GLY A 90 12.17 -1.64 2.13
CA GLY A 90 13.17 -2.51 2.74
C GLY A 90 13.37 -3.83 2.02
N LEU A 91 14.18 -4.70 2.60
CA LEU A 91 14.48 -6.01 2.06
C LEU A 91 13.39 -7.04 2.42
N ASN A 92 13.03 -7.91 1.47
CA ASN A 92 11.97 -8.92 1.59
C ASN A 92 10.53 -8.35 1.61
N SER A 93 9.56 -9.24 1.79
CA SER A 93 8.13 -8.95 1.78
C SER A 93 7.67 -8.03 2.90
N ARG A 94 8.09 -8.34 4.13
CA ARG A 94 7.49 -7.73 5.32
C ARG A 94 7.70 -6.23 5.41
N PRO A 95 8.92 -5.67 5.24
CA PRO A 95 9.11 -4.23 5.34
C PRO A 95 8.28 -3.44 4.32
N ASN A 96 8.09 -4.00 3.12
CA ASN A 96 7.31 -3.38 2.05
C ASN A 96 5.80 -3.49 2.30
N GLY A 97 5.33 -4.67 2.73
CA GLY A 97 3.93 -4.88 3.09
C GLY A 97 3.49 -4.06 4.29
N VAL A 98 4.34 -3.94 5.33
CA VAL A 98 4.02 -3.10 6.50
C VAL A 98 3.99 -1.61 6.13
N ALA A 99 4.91 -1.15 5.27
CA ALA A 99 4.86 0.22 4.79
C ALA A 99 3.58 0.49 3.98
N LEU A 100 3.15 -0.45 3.14
CA LEU A 100 1.92 -0.33 2.36
C LEU A 100 0.67 -0.34 3.24
N TRP A 101 0.58 -1.26 4.20
CA TRP A 101 -0.64 -1.49 4.97
C TRP A 101 -0.78 -0.59 6.18
N PHE A 102 0.32 -0.13 6.79
CA PHE A 102 0.29 0.66 8.02
C PHE A 102 0.98 2.02 7.89
N GLY A 103 1.66 2.28 6.77
CA GLY A 103 2.47 3.51 6.62
C GLY A 103 3.65 3.58 7.59
N LYS A 104 4.16 2.42 8.05
CA LYS A 104 5.26 2.31 9.02
C LYS A 104 6.50 1.69 8.39
N ARG A 105 7.68 2.11 8.86
CA ARG A 105 8.97 1.56 8.44
C ARG A 105 9.51 0.61 9.49
N LEU A 106 10.00 -0.54 9.03
CA LEU A 106 10.64 -1.55 9.88
C LEU A 106 12.17 -1.48 9.86
N GLU A 107 12.74 -0.75 8.90
CA GLU A 107 14.19 -0.62 8.72
C GLU A 107 14.64 0.80 9.03
N ALA A 108 15.86 0.92 9.56
CA ALA A 108 16.50 2.21 9.77
C ALA A 108 16.99 2.79 8.44
N VAL A 109 16.91 4.12 8.28
CA VAL A 109 17.46 4.82 7.12
C VAL A 109 18.86 5.31 7.48
N ASN A 110 19.88 4.71 6.88
CA ASN A 110 21.26 5.17 7.03
C ASN A 110 21.46 6.44 6.20
N ARG A 111 21.82 7.54 6.86
CA ARG A 111 22.06 8.84 6.20
C ARG A 111 23.45 9.41 6.47
N LYS A 112 24.35 8.58 7.01
CA LYS A 112 25.73 8.98 7.34
C LYS A 112 26.50 9.48 6.12
N LEU A 113 26.24 8.90 4.94
CA LEU A 113 26.79 9.36 3.65
C LEU A 113 26.50 10.84 3.36
N PHE A 114 25.40 11.37 3.89
CA PHE A 114 24.99 12.76 3.73
C PHE A 114 25.32 13.64 4.94
N GLY A 115 26.09 13.14 5.91
CA GLY A 115 26.39 13.85 7.15
C GLY A 115 25.17 14.06 8.07
N LEU A 116 24.09 13.30 7.85
CA LEU A 116 22.84 13.40 8.61
C LEU A 116 22.71 12.25 9.61
N PRO A 117 21.99 12.45 10.73
CA PRO A 117 21.71 11.36 11.67
C PRO A 117 20.83 10.30 11.02
N ASP A 118 21.02 9.04 11.42
CA ASP A 118 20.17 7.95 10.96
C ASP A 118 18.72 8.15 11.43
N ILE A 119 17.76 7.64 10.65
CA ILE A 119 16.36 7.62 11.06
C ILE A 119 16.05 6.24 11.61
N PRO A 120 15.59 6.11 12.88
CA PRO A 120 15.22 4.82 13.44
C PRO A 120 13.96 4.25 12.74
N PRO A 121 13.75 2.92 12.83
CA PRO A 121 12.50 2.32 12.38
C PRO A 121 11.34 2.81 13.24
N ASP A 122 10.15 2.87 12.65
CA ASP A 122 8.93 3.30 13.35
C ASP A 122 8.43 2.18 14.30
N TRP A 123 8.69 0.92 13.95
CA TRP A 123 8.38 -0.25 14.77
C TRP A 123 9.60 -1.14 15.04
N THR A 124 9.70 -1.62 16.27
CA THR A 124 10.71 -2.60 16.68
C THR A 124 10.31 -4.02 16.26
N HIS A 125 11.27 -4.94 16.20
CA HIS A 125 11.01 -6.36 15.94
C HIS A 125 10.02 -6.96 16.93
N GLU A 126 10.16 -6.62 18.21
CA GLU A 126 9.25 -7.06 19.25
C GLU A 126 7.82 -6.60 18.99
N HIS A 127 7.63 -5.31 18.65
CA HIS A 127 6.32 -4.76 18.35
C HIS A 127 5.65 -5.47 17.16
N TYR A 128 6.29 -5.47 15.99
CA TYR A 128 5.61 -6.00 14.79
C TYR A 128 5.51 -7.53 14.75
N CYS A 129 6.34 -8.26 15.51
CA CYS A 129 6.41 -9.72 15.42
C CYS A 129 5.79 -10.44 16.63
N LYS A 130 5.87 -9.86 17.83
CA LYS A 130 5.49 -10.49 19.10
C LYS A 130 4.30 -9.79 19.77
N THR A 131 3.57 -8.99 19.02
CA THR A 131 2.28 -8.44 19.43
C THR A 131 1.25 -8.67 18.33
N PHE A 132 -0.02 -8.58 18.70
CA PHE A 132 -1.12 -8.62 17.74
C PHE A 132 -1.39 -7.23 17.17
N LEU A 133 -1.49 -7.13 15.84
CA LEU A 133 -1.61 -5.86 15.11
C LEU A 133 -3.05 -5.34 14.99
N ASP A 134 -4.01 -5.98 15.65
CA ASP A 134 -5.44 -5.64 15.60
C ASP A 134 -5.77 -4.20 16.03
N ASN A 135 -4.94 -3.64 16.92
CA ASN A 135 -5.11 -2.29 17.44
C ASN A 135 -4.40 -1.22 16.60
N GLU A 136 -3.59 -1.62 15.61
CA GLU A 136 -2.92 -0.70 14.71
C GLU A 136 -3.86 -0.22 13.61
N THR A 137 -3.73 1.04 13.23
CA THR A 137 -4.44 1.59 12.08
C THR A 137 -3.85 1.00 10.80
N SER A 138 -4.61 0.14 10.14
CA SER A 138 -4.27 -0.42 8.83
C SER A 138 -5.14 0.17 7.73
N LEU A 139 -4.63 0.13 6.50
CA LEU A 139 -5.35 0.49 5.28
C LEU A 139 -6.70 -0.25 5.20
N PHE A 140 -6.73 -1.53 5.59
CA PHE A 140 -7.96 -2.31 5.60
C PHE A 140 -9.00 -1.74 6.57
N LYS A 141 -8.56 -1.40 7.78
CA LYS A 141 -9.43 -0.80 8.81
C LYS A 141 -9.94 0.56 8.38
N GLU A 142 -9.09 1.43 7.84
CA GLU A 142 -9.51 2.74 7.35
C GLU A 142 -10.57 2.67 6.25
N TYR A 143 -10.45 1.72 5.32
CA TYR A 143 -11.46 1.53 4.28
C TYR A 143 -12.74 0.90 4.84
N SER A 144 -12.63 -0.08 5.73
CA SER A 144 -13.79 -0.69 6.40
C SER A 144 -14.59 0.33 7.22
N ASP A 145 -13.91 1.18 8.00
CA ASP A 145 -14.52 2.25 8.80
C ASP A 145 -15.22 3.31 7.91
N ARG A 146 -14.79 3.45 6.65
CA ARG A 146 -15.42 4.31 5.63
C ARG A 146 -16.56 3.62 4.87
N GLY A 147 -16.95 2.40 5.25
CA GLY A 147 -18.07 1.67 4.68
C GLY A 147 -17.72 0.80 3.45
N TYR A 148 -16.44 0.62 3.13
CA TYR A 148 -16.03 -0.30 2.07
C TYR A 148 -16.11 -1.75 2.54
N LYS A 149 -16.44 -2.66 1.61
CA LYS A 149 -16.18 -4.08 1.78
C LYS A 149 -14.75 -4.40 1.37
N THR A 150 -14.02 -5.00 2.29
CA THR A 150 -12.57 -5.22 2.17
C THR A 150 -12.26 -6.67 1.88
N LEU A 151 -11.28 -6.90 1.01
CA LEU A 151 -10.80 -8.25 0.68
C LEU A 151 -9.27 -8.27 0.72
N LEU A 152 -8.73 -9.29 1.36
CA LEU A 152 -7.30 -9.61 1.31
C LEU A 152 -7.13 -11.08 0.90
N ALA A 153 -6.34 -11.29 -0.14
CA ALA A 153 -5.98 -12.59 -0.68
C ALA A 153 -4.46 -12.61 -0.88
N GLU A 154 -3.78 -13.57 -0.26
CA GLU A 154 -2.34 -13.80 -0.40
C GLU A 154 -2.10 -15.19 -1.00
N ASP A 155 -0.99 -15.37 -1.70
CA ASP A 155 -0.68 -16.56 -2.51
C ASP A 155 0.12 -17.65 -1.76
N TRP A 156 0.33 -17.50 -0.45
CA TRP A 156 1.11 -18.42 0.37
C TRP A 156 0.41 -18.86 1.67
N MET A 157 0.79 -20.04 2.18
CA MET A 157 0.18 -20.68 3.37
C MET A 157 0.33 -19.84 4.66
N LYS A 158 1.42 -19.09 4.79
CA LYS A 158 1.53 -17.99 5.77
C LYS A 158 1.66 -16.70 4.97
N GLY A 159 1.10 -15.59 5.45
CA GLY A 159 1.29 -14.33 4.75
C GLY A 159 2.29 -13.41 5.41
N THR A 160 2.28 -12.17 4.92
CA THR A 160 3.38 -11.22 5.08
C THR A 160 3.68 -10.89 6.56
N LEU A 161 2.64 -10.83 7.40
CA LEU A 161 2.75 -10.43 8.81
C LEU A 161 3.02 -11.58 9.78
N ASN A 162 2.73 -12.83 9.43
CA ASN A 162 2.85 -13.96 10.36
C ASN A 162 3.99 -14.94 10.04
N TRP A 163 4.51 -14.96 8.81
CA TRP A 163 5.75 -15.70 8.50
C TRP A 163 6.98 -15.12 9.25
N PRO A 164 8.07 -15.85 9.46
CA PRO A 164 8.06 -17.27 9.75
C PRO A 164 7.40 -17.58 11.11
N ASN A 165 7.60 -16.74 12.13
CA ASN A 165 7.19 -16.94 13.53
C ASN A 165 6.72 -15.63 14.20
N CYS A 166 5.89 -14.86 13.50
CA CYS A 166 5.28 -13.64 14.00
C CYS A 166 3.77 -13.85 14.19
N TRP A 167 3.15 -13.07 15.08
CA TRP A 167 1.73 -13.24 15.41
C TRP A 167 0.80 -12.67 14.34
N GLY A 168 1.11 -11.49 13.80
CA GLY A 168 0.26 -10.83 12.81
C GLY A 168 -1.05 -10.33 13.44
N PHE A 169 -2.19 -10.60 12.79
CA PHE A 169 -3.51 -10.29 13.34
C PHE A 169 -4.08 -11.48 14.13
N ASN A 170 -4.74 -11.19 15.25
CA ASN A 170 -5.49 -12.16 16.03
C ASN A 170 -6.88 -12.40 15.43
N LYS A 171 -7.56 -11.32 15.05
CA LYS A 171 -8.87 -11.34 14.38
C LYS A 171 -8.69 -11.18 12.87
N GLN A 172 -9.69 -11.62 12.13
CA GLN A 172 -9.73 -11.43 10.69
C GLN A 172 -9.68 -9.92 10.34
N PRO A 173 -8.69 -9.45 9.54
CA PRO A 173 -8.48 -8.02 9.32
C PRO A 173 -9.37 -7.40 8.23
N THR A 174 -10.03 -8.22 7.41
CA THR A 174 -10.88 -7.80 6.27
C THR A 174 -12.21 -8.54 6.27
N ASP A 175 -13.25 -8.02 5.60
CA ASP A 175 -14.56 -8.68 5.49
C ASP A 175 -14.44 -10.05 4.79
N HIS A 176 -13.67 -10.09 3.71
CA HIS A 176 -13.33 -11.30 2.99
C HIS A 176 -11.83 -11.57 3.16
N TYR A 177 -11.50 -12.73 3.69
CA TYR A 177 -10.13 -13.13 3.91
C TYR A 177 -9.88 -14.48 3.30
N MET A 178 -9.10 -14.50 2.21
CA MET A 178 -8.79 -15.72 1.48
C MET A 178 -7.48 -16.29 2.01
N ARG A 179 -7.58 -17.05 3.10
CA ARG A 179 -6.53 -17.90 3.66
C ARG A 179 -7.13 -19.20 4.19
#